data_AF-A0A542GK46-F1
#
_entry.id   AF-A0A542GK46-F1
#
_cell.length_a   1.000
_cell.length_b   1.000
_cell.length_c   1.000
_cell.angle_alpha   90.00
_cell.angle_beta   90.00
_cell.angle_gamma   90.00
#
_symmetry.space_group_name_H-M   'P 1'
#
loop_
_entity.id
_entity.type
_entity.pdbx_description
1 polymer ?
#
loop_
_entity_poly.entity_id
_entity_poly.type
_entity_poly.pdbx_seq_one_letter_code
_entity_poly.pdbx_strand_id
1 'polypeptide(L)'
;MGALTHASLVEYLLEEAYEVAEAIEDGHPDAELRGELGDVLLQVVLHARLAEERDAFTFDDVARGLGAKMIRRNPHVFKPDGSLQDSFPATVGEIEQKWDAVKRAERPERLNAFEGIPDALPALAKAHKSLDRAARGGLGLPEGAPVPKSEDELGNLLLAVVRSARDNGMDAERALRAAVRRYQSDQADQSGPAAS
;
A
#
# COMPACT_ATOMS: atom_id res chain seq x y z
N MET A 1 23.61 12.92 20.29
CA MET A 1 23.09 11.97 19.28
C MET A 1 21.79 11.43 19.85
N GLY A 2 20.63 11.81 19.30
CA GLY A 2 19.34 11.39 19.84
C GLY A 2 19.20 9.87 19.72
N ALA A 3 18.74 9.21 20.78
CA ALA A 3 18.48 7.78 20.74
C ALA A 3 17.45 7.46 19.64
N LEU A 4 17.68 6.40 18.87
CA LEU A 4 16.72 5.93 17.87
C LEU A 4 15.43 5.51 18.56
N THR A 5 14.29 5.87 17.98
CA THR A 5 12.96 5.48 18.44
C THR A 5 12.13 4.99 17.26
N HIS A 6 11.02 4.29 17.53
CA HIS A 6 10.10 3.94 16.45
C HIS A 6 9.61 5.18 15.69
N ALA A 7 9.24 6.23 16.42
CA ALA A 7 8.72 7.46 15.82
C ALA A 7 9.74 8.15 14.91
N SER A 8 11.01 8.19 15.31
CA SER A 8 12.07 8.82 14.50
C SER A 8 12.47 7.99 13.28
N LEU A 9 12.08 6.72 13.20
CA LEU A 9 12.38 5.84 12.06
C LEU A 9 11.24 5.76 11.02
N VAL A 10 10.06 6.31 11.32
CA VAL A 10 8.90 6.23 10.41
C VAL A 10 9.15 6.95 9.09
N GLU A 11 9.83 8.10 9.12
CA GLU A 11 10.18 8.86 7.91
C GLU A 11 10.99 7.99 6.94
N TYR A 12 12.10 7.43 7.41
CA TYR A 12 12.95 6.55 6.61
C TYR A 12 12.19 5.32 6.10
N LEU A 13 11.39 4.64 6.95
CA LEU A 13 10.58 3.51 6.50
C LEU A 13 9.63 3.85 5.35
N LEU A 14 9.07 5.07 5.34
CA LEU A 14 8.23 5.54 4.24
C LEU A 14 9.07 5.85 3.00
N GLU A 15 10.23 6.50 3.16
CA GLU A 15 11.18 6.78 2.08
C GLU A 15 11.58 5.48 1.35
N GLU A 16 12.11 4.48 2.07
CA GLU A 16 12.53 3.20 1.48
C GLU A 16 11.36 2.51 0.73
N ALA A 17 10.14 2.62 1.27
CA ALA A 17 8.96 2.04 0.63
C ALA A 17 8.59 2.76 -0.67
N TYR A 18 8.84 4.07 -0.77
CA TYR A 18 8.66 4.82 -2.01
C TYR A 18 9.80 4.59 -3.00
N GLU A 19 11.03 4.41 -2.54
CA GLU A 19 12.18 4.09 -3.40
C GLU A 19 12.00 2.71 -4.05
N VAL A 20 11.52 1.70 -3.30
CA VAL A 20 11.10 0.42 -3.89
C VAL A 20 10.01 0.61 -4.95
N ALA A 21 9.00 1.46 -4.67
CA ALA A 21 7.93 1.71 -5.62
C ALA A 21 8.44 2.40 -6.88
N GLU A 22 9.35 3.37 -6.74
CA GLU A 22 10.01 4.05 -7.84
C GLU A 22 10.83 3.09 -8.68
N ALA A 23 11.69 2.27 -8.06
CA ALA A 23 12.52 1.29 -8.76
C ALA A 23 11.68 0.33 -9.63
N ILE A 24 10.50 -0.08 -9.13
CA ILE A 24 9.55 -0.91 -9.89
C ILE A 24 8.90 -0.12 -11.03
N GLU A 25 8.41 1.09 -10.74
CA GLU A 25 7.66 1.90 -11.70
C GLU A 25 8.52 2.39 -12.87
N ASP A 26 9.79 2.67 -12.61
CA ASP A 26 10.75 3.17 -13.59
C ASP A 26 11.53 2.05 -14.28
N GLY A 27 11.34 0.80 -13.85
CA GLY A 27 11.99 -0.36 -14.44
C GLY A 27 13.50 -0.38 -14.20
N HIS A 28 13.94 0.00 -13.00
CA HIS A 28 15.34 -0.01 -12.61
C HIS A 28 15.90 -1.45 -12.63
N PRO A 29 17.23 -1.62 -12.79
CA PRO A 29 17.85 -2.95 -12.79
C PRO A 29 17.59 -3.72 -11.49
N ASP A 30 17.49 -5.05 -11.57
CA ASP A 30 17.25 -5.94 -10.42
C ASP A 30 18.22 -5.72 -9.24
N ALA A 31 19.45 -5.28 -9.52
CA ALA A 31 20.45 -5.00 -8.49
C ALA A 31 20.04 -3.82 -7.59
N GLU A 32 19.41 -2.80 -8.18
CA GLU A 32 18.93 -1.61 -7.48
C GLU A 32 17.67 -1.94 -6.70
N LEU A 33 16.67 -2.58 -7.34
CA LEU A 33 15.48 -3.08 -6.66
C LEU A 33 15.82 -3.97 -5.45
N ARG A 34 16.85 -4.81 -5.58
CA ARG A 34 17.35 -5.63 -4.47
C ARG A 34 17.95 -4.80 -3.33
N GLY A 35 18.62 -3.70 -3.65
CA GLY A 35 19.12 -2.72 -2.67
C GLY A 35 17.97 -2.13 -1.85
N GLU A 36 17.01 -1.52 -2.53
CA GLU A 36 15.84 -0.88 -1.91
C GLU A 36 15.01 -1.85 -1.06
N LEU A 37 14.81 -3.08 -1.55
CA LEU A 37 14.16 -4.14 -0.76
C LEU A 37 14.95 -4.51 0.50
N GLY A 38 16.28 -4.45 0.42
CA GLY A 38 17.18 -4.62 1.55
C GLY A 38 17.04 -3.51 2.58
N ASP A 39 16.87 -2.28 2.14
CA ASP A 39 16.73 -1.12 3.04
C ASP A 39 15.36 -1.09 3.74
N VAL A 40 14.27 -1.48 3.04
CA VAL A 40 12.98 -1.76 3.70
C VAL A 40 13.14 -2.86 4.76
N LEU A 41 13.88 -3.93 4.47
CA LEU A 41 14.13 -5.01 5.44
C LEU A 41 14.98 -4.51 6.62
N LEU A 42 15.96 -3.64 6.38
CA LEU A 42 16.78 -3.01 7.41
C LEU A 42 15.89 -2.23 8.38
N GLN A 43 14.93 -1.44 7.89
CA GLN A 43 13.98 -0.71 8.75
C GLN A 43 13.15 -1.66 9.64
N VAL A 44 12.70 -2.81 9.10
CA VAL A 44 12.02 -3.85 9.90
C VAL A 44 12.93 -4.39 11.00
N VAL A 45 14.21 -4.67 10.69
CA VAL A 45 15.20 -5.15 11.66
C VAL A 45 15.46 -4.10 12.74
N LEU A 46 15.61 -2.82 12.38
CA LEU A 46 15.82 -1.73 13.33
C LEU A 46 14.65 -1.60 14.32
N HIS A 47 13.41 -1.65 13.84
CA HIS A 47 12.24 -1.66 14.72
C HIS A 47 12.18 -2.89 15.62
N ALA A 48 12.55 -4.07 15.12
CA ALA A 48 12.63 -5.27 15.93
C ALA A 48 13.69 -5.16 17.04
N ARG A 49 14.86 -4.55 16.75
CA ARG A 49 15.89 -4.31 17.77
C ARG A 49 15.43 -3.32 18.85
N LEU A 50 14.76 -2.23 18.48
CA LEU A 50 14.16 -1.30 19.46
C LEU A 50 13.07 -1.94 20.33
N ALA A 51 12.37 -2.96 19.82
CA ALA A 51 11.41 -3.73 20.59
C ALA A 51 12.09 -4.72 21.54
N GLU A 52 13.15 -5.39 21.07
CA GLU A 52 13.95 -6.34 21.83
C GLU A 52 14.67 -5.67 23.02
N GLU A 53 15.19 -4.46 22.84
CA GLU A 53 15.78 -3.65 23.94
C GLU A 53 14.81 -3.36 25.10
N ARG A 54 13.51 -3.51 24.86
CA ARG A 54 12.44 -3.32 25.85
C ARG A 54 11.76 -4.64 26.21
N ASP A 55 12.39 -5.77 25.91
CA ASP A 55 11.89 -7.14 26.14
C ASP A 55 10.49 -7.40 25.54
N ALA A 56 10.13 -6.70 24.45
CA ALA A 56 8.79 -6.77 23.87
C ALA A 56 8.63 -7.87 22.81
N PHE A 57 9.47 -7.86 21.77
CA PHE A 57 9.51 -8.89 20.73
C PHE A 57 10.83 -8.82 19.94
N THR A 58 11.17 -9.91 19.25
CA THR A 58 12.36 -10.05 18.41
C THR A 58 12.03 -10.06 16.92
N PHE A 59 13.06 -9.99 16.06
CA PHE A 59 12.88 -10.18 14.62
C PHE A 59 12.29 -11.58 14.30
N ASP A 60 12.70 -12.61 15.04
CA ASP A 60 12.19 -13.96 14.85
C ASP A 60 10.68 -14.05 15.17
N ASP A 61 10.19 -13.27 16.14
CA ASP A 61 8.75 -13.18 16.42
C ASP A 61 7.98 -12.56 15.27
N VAL A 62 8.53 -11.51 14.64
CA VAL A 62 7.96 -10.90 13.43
C VAL A 62 7.90 -11.92 12.29
N ALA A 63 9.00 -12.63 12.04
CA ALA A 63 9.09 -13.64 10.98
C ALA A 63 8.12 -14.82 11.22
N ARG A 64 8.06 -15.36 12.45
CA ARG A 64 7.09 -16.41 12.83
C ARG A 64 5.65 -15.93 12.68
N GLY A 65 5.36 -14.71 13.14
CA GLY A 65 4.04 -14.10 13.01
C GLY A 65 3.61 -13.94 11.55
N LEU A 66 4.52 -13.52 10.68
CA LEU A 66 4.30 -13.45 9.24
C LEU A 66 4.03 -14.84 8.65
N GLY A 67 4.87 -15.84 8.93
CA GLY A 67 4.71 -17.20 8.41
C GLY A 67 3.38 -17.83 8.83
N ALA A 68 3.03 -17.77 10.11
CA ALA A 68 1.75 -18.27 10.61
C ALA A 68 0.55 -17.54 9.97
N LYS A 69 0.66 -16.23 9.74
CA LYS A 69 -0.35 -15.42 9.06
C LYS A 69 -0.47 -15.78 7.58
N MET A 70 0.65 -16.05 6.89
CA MET A 70 0.67 -16.49 5.50
C MET A 70 -0.06 -17.82 5.33
N ILE A 71 0.22 -18.80 6.20
CA ILE A 71 -0.47 -20.11 6.18
C ILE A 71 -1.97 -19.92 6.43
N ARG A 72 -2.32 -19.22 7.53
CA ARG A 72 -3.72 -19.05 7.95
C ARG A 72 -4.59 -18.28 6.95
N ARG A 73 -4.05 -17.24 6.30
CA ARG A 73 -4.79 -16.40 5.35
C ARG A 73 -4.82 -16.93 3.92
N ASN A 74 -4.04 -17.97 3.61
CA ASN A 74 -4.00 -18.59 2.30
C ASN A 74 -4.31 -20.09 2.38
N PRO A 75 -5.50 -20.49 2.89
CA PRO A 75 -5.87 -21.90 3.00
C PRO A 75 -6.02 -22.59 1.64
N HIS A 76 -6.06 -21.81 0.56
CA HIS A 76 -6.06 -22.28 -0.81
C HIS A 76 -4.66 -22.56 -1.38
N VAL A 77 -3.61 -22.16 -0.66
CA VAL A 77 -2.20 -22.47 -0.99
C VAL A 77 -1.62 -23.46 0.01
N PHE A 78 -1.91 -23.28 1.30
CA PHE A 78 -1.33 -24.07 2.39
C PHE A 78 -2.38 -24.92 3.11
N LYS A 79 -1.96 -26.11 3.54
CA LYS A 79 -2.61 -26.92 4.57
C LYS A 79 -2.28 -26.32 5.96
N PRO A 80 -3.03 -26.66 7.03
CA PRO A 80 -2.80 -26.09 8.36
C PRO A 80 -1.40 -26.35 8.95
N ASP A 81 -0.71 -27.39 8.48
CA ASP A 81 0.66 -27.73 8.87
C ASP A 81 1.75 -26.96 8.09
N GLY A 82 1.34 -26.09 7.16
CA GLY A 82 2.24 -25.30 6.31
C GLY A 82 2.70 -25.99 5.02
N SER A 83 2.30 -27.24 4.79
CA SER A 83 2.54 -27.91 3.51
C SER A 83 1.63 -27.36 2.41
N LEU A 84 2.00 -27.56 1.14
CA LEU A 84 1.22 -27.07 0.00
C LEU A 84 -0.07 -27.89 -0.20
N GLN A 85 -1.12 -27.23 -0.67
CA GLN A 85 -2.33 -27.89 -1.17
C GLN A 85 -2.02 -28.68 -2.44
N ASP A 86 -2.80 -29.74 -2.68
CA ASP A 86 -2.62 -30.61 -3.85
C ASP A 86 -3.16 -29.94 -5.14
N SER A 87 -4.00 -28.92 -4.98
CA SER A 87 -4.55 -28.12 -6.07
C SER A 87 -4.70 -26.66 -5.65
N PHE A 88 -4.49 -25.75 -6.59
CA PHE A 88 -4.61 -24.30 -6.37
C PHE A 88 -5.85 -23.75 -7.09
N PRO A 89 -6.43 -22.61 -6.66
CA PRO A 89 -7.52 -21.95 -7.36
C PRO A 89 -7.15 -21.64 -8.82
N ALA A 90 -8.15 -21.70 -9.70
CA ALA A 90 -7.92 -21.49 -11.13
C ALA A 90 -7.80 -20.00 -11.49
N THR A 91 -8.29 -19.10 -10.63
CA THR A 91 -8.35 -17.66 -10.93
C THR A 91 -7.96 -16.78 -9.74
N VAL A 92 -7.47 -15.58 -10.03
CA VAL A 92 -7.18 -14.53 -9.03
C VAL A 92 -8.45 -14.12 -8.28
N GLY A 93 -9.59 -14.03 -8.94
CA GLY A 93 -10.85 -13.67 -8.30
C GLY A 93 -11.29 -14.65 -7.21
N GLU A 94 -11.07 -15.94 -7.39
CA GLU A 94 -11.33 -16.94 -6.35
C GLU A 94 -10.37 -16.82 -5.16
N ILE A 95 -9.11 -16.47 -5.42
CA ILE A 95 -8.10 -16.22 -4.38
C ILE A 95 -8.52 -15.02 -3.52
N GLU A 96 -8.90 -13.91 -4.15
CA GLU A 96 -9.34 -12.68 -3.48
C GLU A 96 -10.57 -12.91 -2.61
N GLN A 97 -11.59 -13.62 -3.14
CA GLN A 97 -12.80 -13.92 -2.39
C GLN A 97 -12.53 -14.76 -1.14
N LYS A 98 -11.71 -15.81 -1.27
CA LYS A 98 -11.33 -16.68 -0.14
C LYS A 98 -10.53 -15.92 0.90
N TRP A 99 -9.58 -15.10 0.46
CA TRP A 99 -8.76 -14.28 1.35
C TRP A 99 -9.57 -13.22 2.10
N ASP A 100 -10.50 -12.55 1.42
CA ASP A 100 -11.41 -11.58 2.03
C ASP A 100 -12.34 -12.23 3.05
N ALA A 101 -12.82 -13.45 2.79
CA ALA A 101 -13.62 -14.21 3.74
C ALA A 101 -12.84 -14.53 5.02
N VAL A 102 -11.59 -15.00 4.90
CA VAL A 102 -10.73 -15.25 6.07
C VAL A 102 -10.47 -13.96 6.84
N LYS A 103 -10.19 -12.84 6.16
CA LYS A 103 -10.01 -11.54 6.80
C LYS A 103 -11.22 -11.03 7.56
N ARG A 104 -12.44 -11.30 7.08
CA ARG A 104 -13.69 -10.95 7.78
C ARG A 104 -13.85 -11.78 9.04
N ALA A 105 -13.58 -13.08 8.98
CA ALA A 105 -13.67 -13.98 10.13
C ALA A 105 -12.69 -13.60 11.27
N GLU A 106 -11.51 -13.08 10.95
CA GLU A 106 -10.52 -12.65 11.96
C GLU A 106 -10.89 -11.35 12.71
N ARG A 107 -11.84 -10.55 12.21
CA ARG A 107 -12.23 -9.28 12.83
C ARG A 107 -13.76 -9.11 12.83
N PRO A 108 -14.49 -9.87 13.66
CA PRO A 108 -15.94 -9.81 13.71
C PRO A 108 -16.47 -8.48 14.29
N GLU A 109 -15.69 -7.78 15.10
CA GLU A 109 -16.13 -6.60 15.88
C GLU A 109 -15.82 -5.24 15.22
N ARG A 110 -15.78 -5.14 13.89
CA ARG A 110 -15.51 -3.83 13.26
C ARG A 110 -16.58 -2.81 13.63
N LEU A 111 -16.17 -1.71 14.27
CA LEU A 111 -17.08 -0.66 14.74
C LEU A 111 -17.65 0.16 13.57
N ASN A 112 -16.90 0.28 12.46
CA ASN A 112 -17.37 0.88 11.22
C ASN A 112 -16.62 0.31 9.99
N ALA A 113 -17.13 0.61 8.78
CA ALA A 113 -16.59 0.07 7.53
C ALA A 113 -15.14 0.49 7.21
N PHE A 114 -14.72 1.66 7.71
CA PHE A 114 -13.45 2.31 7.40
C PHE A 114 -12.34 1.98 8.40
N GLU A 115 -12.63 1.21 9.45
CA GLU A 115 -11.65 0.81 10.45
C GLU A 115 -10.44 0.08 9.82
N GLY A 116 -9.24 0.52 10.21
CA GLY A 116 -7.96 -0.04 9.76
C GLY A 116 -7.44 0.52 8.43
N ILE A 117 -7.99 1.63 7.94
CA ILE A 117 -7.37 2.45 6.89
C ILE A 117 -6.32 3.35 7.58
N PRO A 118 -5.01 3.19 7.28
CA PRO A 118 -3.99 4.04 7.90
C PRO A 118 -4.15 5.50 7.51
N ASP A 119 -3.97 6.40 8.47
CA ASP A 119 -4.06 7.84 8.22
C ASP A 119 -2.89 8.40 7.44
N ALA A 120 -1.72 7.76 7.54
CA ALA A 120 -0.50 8.13 6.83
C ALA A 120 -0.51 7.76 5.34
N LEU A 121 -1.57 7.12 4.83
CA LEU A 121 -1.66 6.85 3.40
C LEU A 121 -1.76 8.17 2.61
N PRO A 122 -1.11 8.26 1.44
CA PRO A 122 -1.37 9.32 0.47
C PRO A 122 -2.86 9.45 0.17
N ALA A 123 -3.29 10.68 -0.15
CA ALA A 123 -4.71 11.01 -0.24
C ALA A 123 -5.46 10.16 -1.28
N LEU A 124 -4.89 9.88 -2.45
CA LEU A 124 -5.58 9.10 -3.49
C LEU A 124 -5.61 7.61 -3.12
N ALA A 125 -4.53 7.07 -2.57
CA ALA A 125 -4.50 5.70 -2.04
C ALA A 125 -5.51 5.51 -0.88
N LYS A 126 -5.60 6.48 0.04
CA LYS A 126 -6.57 6.49 1.15
C LYS A 126 -8.00 6.56 0.61
N ALA A 127 -8.26 7.42 -0.37
CA ALA A 127 -9.55 7.53 -1.05
C ALA A 127 -9.95 6.22 -1.73
N HIS A 128 -9.04 5.61 -2.50
CA HIS A 128 -9.28 4.33 -3.18
C HIS A 128 -9.70 3.25 -2.18
N LYS A 129 -8.92 3.08 -1.11
CA LYS A 129 -9.19 2.09 -0.06
C LYS A 129 -10.51 2.36 0.68
N SER A 130 -10.84 3.64 0.88
CA SER A 130 -12.11 4.03 1.51
C SER A 130 -13.30 3.70 0.62
N LEU A 131 -13.20 3.97 -0.68
CA LEU A 131 -14.22 3.64 -1.67
C LEU A 131 -14.41 2.12 -1.82
N ASP A 132 -13.33 1.34 -1.75
CA ASP A 132 -13.42 -0.12 -1.70
C ASP A 132 -14.20 -0.61 -0.48
N ARG A 133 -13.94 -0.03 0.69
CA ARG A 133 -14.68 -0.38 1.91
C ARG A 133 -16.14 0.04 1.84
N ALA A 134 -16.42 1.22 1.30
CA ALA A 134 -17.77 1.70 1.08
C ALA A 134 -18.54 0.76 0.14
N ALA A 135 -17.98 0.42 -1.02
CA ALA A 135 -18.58 -0.47 -2.00
C ALA A 135 -18.87 -1.87 -1.42
N ARG A 136 -17.90 -2.47 -0.71
CA ARG A 136 -18.06 -3.77 -0.05
C ARG A 136 -19.10 -3.75 1.08
N GLY A 137 -19.29 -2.61 1.73
CA GLY A 137 -20.29 -2.40 2.78
C GLY A 137 -21.67 -1.99 2.26
N GLY A 138 -21.84 -1.82 0.95
CA GLY A 138 -23.09 -1.31 0.35
C GLY A 138 -23.40 0.15 0.68
N LEU A 139 -22.38 0.94 1.02
CA LEU A 139 -22.52 2.37 1.30
C LEU A 139 -22.59 3.18 0.00
N GLY A 140 -23.22 4.36 0.05
CA GLY A 140 -23.27 5.29 -1.08
C GLY A 140 -21.87 5.70 -1.54
N LEU A 141 -21.70 5.78 -2.86
CA LEU A 141 -20.46 6.22 -3.50
C LEU A 141 -20.63 7.65 -4.05
N PRO A 142 -19.56 8.46 -4.05
CA PRO A 142 -19.61 9.83 -4.53
C PRO A 142 -19.97 9.88 -6.02
N GLU A 143 -20.81 10.85 -6.38
CA GLU A 143 -21.18 11.15 -7.76
C GLU A 143 -20.14 12.07 -8.42
N GLY A 144 -20.21 12.20 -9.75
CA GLY A 144 -19.36 13.14 -10.48
C GLY A 144 -19.67 14.58 -10.05
N ALA A 145 -18.63 15.35 -9.71
CA ALA A 145 -18.76 16.75 -9.35
C ALA A 145 -18.57 17.68 -10.58
N PRO A 146 -19.27 18.83 -10.66
CA PRO A 146 -19.02 19.86 -11.65
C PRO A 146 -17.66 20.56 -11.41
N VAL A 147 -17.34 21.57 -12.25
CA VAL A 147 -16.13 22.40 -12.06
C VAL A 147 -16.15 23.03 -10.66
N PRO A 148 -15.15 22.77 -9.82
CA PRO A 148 -15.17 23.17 -8.42
C PRO A 148 -14.88 24.67 -8.25
N LYS A 149 -15.52 25.27 -7.25
CA LYS A 149 -15.35 26.68 -6.85
C LYS A 149 -14.87 26.83 -5.39
N SER A 150 -14.72 25.72 -4.68
CA SER A 150 -14.21 25.65 -3.32
C SER A 150 -13.34 24.41 -3.14
N GLU A 151 -12.57 24.35 -2.04
CA GLU A 151 -11.76 23.18 -1.69
C GLU A 151 -12.63 21.95 -1.41
N ASP A 152 -13.81 22.12 -0.80
CA ASP A 152 -14.77 21.03 -0.59
C ASP A 152 -15.27 20.45 -1.92
N GLU A 153 -15.62 21.32 -2.87
CA GLU A 153 -16.05 20.90 -4.21
C GLU A 153 -14.90 20.22 -4.97
N LEU A 154 -13.67 20.72 -4.83
CA LEU A 154 -12.48 20.12 -5.41
C LEU A 154 -12.20 18.73 -4.80
N GLY A 155 -12.33 18.60 -3.48
CA GLY A 155 -12.18 17.32 -2.79
C GLY A 155 -13.20 16.28 -3.28
N ASN A 156 -14.45 16.69 -3.48
CA ASN A 156 -15.48 15.82 -4.07
C ASN A 156 -15.16 15.42 -5.51
N LEU A 157 -14.67 16.36 -6.33
CA LEU A 157 -14.23 16.06 -7.69
C LEU A 157 -13.07 15.05 -7.70
N LEU A 158 -12.03 15.28 -6.90
CA LEU A 158 -10.89 14.37 -6.79
C LEU A 158 -11.32 12.98 -6.32
N LEU A 159 -12.23 12.90 -5.33
CA LEU A 159 -12.76 11.63 -4.85
C LEU A 159 -13.57 10.91 -5.95
N ALA A 160 -14.34 11.63 -6.76
CA ALA A 160 -15.06 11.07 -7.91
C ALA A 160 -14.10 10.56 -9.01
N VAL A 161 -12.98 11.25 -9.24
CA VAL A 161 -11.92 10.78 -10.15
C VAL A 161 -11.32 9.48 -9.65
N VAL A 162 -11.00 9.38 -8.35
CA VAL A 162 -10.48 8.13 -7.75
C VAL A 162 -11.49 7.00 -7.86
N ARG A 163 -12.79 7.27 -7.65
CA ARG A 163 -13.85 6.28 -7.88
C ARG A 163 -13.87 5.80 -9.32
N SER A 164 -13.84 6.71 -10.29
CA SER A 164 -13.82 6.36 -11.71
C SER A 164 -12.60 5.50 -12.05
N ALA A 165 -11.41 5.87 -11.54
CA ALA A 165 -10.20 5.07 -11.71
C ALA A 165 -10.38 3.65 -11.15
N ARG A 166 -10.84 3.53 -9.90
CA ARG A 166 -11.13 2.24 -9.23
C ARG A 166 -12.10 1.38 -10.04
N ASP A 167 -13.22 1.94 -10.49
CA ASP A 167 -14.27 1.20 -11.21
C ASP A 167 -13.75 0.66 -12.57
N ASN A 168 -12.66 1.24 -13.09
CA ASN A 168 -11.96 0.80 -14.30
C ASN A 168 -10.66 0.03 -14.01
N GLY A 169 -10.43 -0.40 -12.76
CA GLY A 169 -9.23 -1.16 -12.37
C GLY A 169 -7.93 -0.37 -12.42
N MET A 170 -7.99 0.96 -12.38
CA MET A 170 -6.84 1.85 -12.38
C MET A 170 -6.44 2.27 -10.97
N ASP A 171 -5.13 2.36 -10.73
CA ASP A 171 -4.57 2.96 -9.51
C ASP A 171 -4.36 4.45 -9.73
N ALA A 172 -5.20 5.28 -9.10
CA ALA A 172 -5.16 6.73 -9.23
C ALA A 172 -3.87 7.36 -8.67
N GLU A 173 -3.30 6.78 -7.62
CA GLU A 173 -2.07 7.29 -6.99
C GLU A 173 -0.89 7.09 -7.95
N ARG A 174 -0.73 5.86 -8.46
CA ARG A 174 0.30 5.55 -9.46
C ARG A 174 0.10 6.34 -10.74
N ALA A 175 -1.14 6.47 -11.22
CA ALA A 175 -1.44 7.22 -12.43
C ALA A 175 -1.02 8.69 -12.32
N LEU A 176 -1.29 9.33 -11.17
CA LEU A 176 -0.88 10.71 -10.93
C LEU A 176 0.64 10.83 -10.80
N ARG A 177 1.31 9.94 -10.04
CA ARG A 177 2.78 9.92 -9.96
C ARG A 177 3.42 9.87 -11.35
N ALA A 178 3.00 8.93 -12.18
CA ALA A 178 3.53 8.78 -13.54
C ALA A 178 3.24 10.01 -14.42
N ALA A 179 2.08 10.65 -14.26
CA ALA A 179 1.74 11.87 -14.99
C ALA A 179 2.60 13.07 -14.57
N VAL A 180 2.84 13.24 -13.27
CA VAL A 180 3.71 14.28 -12.72
C VAL A 180 5.14 14.08 -13.19
N ARG A 181 5.66 12.83 -13.15
CA ARG A 181 7.01 12.50 -13.65
C ARG A 181 7.18 12.90 -15.12
N ARG A 182 6.24 12.49 -15.99
CA ARG A 182 6.26 12.87 -17.42
C ARG A 182 6.25 14.39 -17.60
N TYR A 183 5.38 15.09 -16.88
CA TYR A 183 5.33 16.55 -16.93
C TYR A 183 6.67 17.19 -16.55
N GLN A 184 7.31 16.73 -15.47
CA GLN A 184 8.62 17.22 -15.03
C GLN A 184 9.71 16.97 -16.07
N SER A 185 9.77 15.76 -16.65
CA SER A 185 10.70 15.42 -17.73
C SER A 185 10.49 16.32 -18.95
N ASP A 186 9.25 16.50 -19.39
CA ASP A 186 8.92 17.35 -20.54
C ASP A 186 9.36 18.81 -20.32
N GLN A 187 9.22 19.34 -19.10
CA GLN A 187 9.68 20.69 -18.75
C GLN A 187 11.20 20.81 -18.66
N ALA A 188 11.88 19.77 -18.17
CA ALA A 188 13.35 19.74 -18.09
C ALA A 188 13.99 19.74 -19.48
N ASP A 189 13.45 18.95 -20.41
CA ASP A 189 13.93 18.87 -21.80
C ASP A 189 13.76 20.19 -22.56
N GLN A 190 12.64 20.90 -22.32
CA GLN A 190 12.36 22.22 -22.89
C GLN A 190 13.29 23.32 -22.33
N SER A 191 13.86 23.10 -21.15
CA SER A 191 14.74 24.04 -20.45
C SER A 191 16.24 23.76 -20.67
N GLY A 192 16.58 22.80 -21.55
CA GLY A 192 17.96 22.47 -21.93
C GLY A 192 18.73 23.68 -22.47
N PRO A 193 20.08 23.67 -22.39
CA PRO A 193 20.89 24.90 -22.44
C PRO A 193 20.64 25.68 -23.72
N ALA A 194 20.26 26.95 -23.58
CA ALA A 194 20.28 27.92 -24.66
C ALA A 194 21.67 27.85 -25.31
N ALA A 195 21.72 27.41 -26.58
CA ALA A 195 22.96 27.27 -27.34
C ALA A 195 23.80 28.55 -27.17
N SER A 196 24.96 28.39 -26.52
CA SER A 196 25.98 29.44 -26.38
C SER A 196 27.02 29.30 -27.49
#